data_AF-A0A7R9LQZ4-F1
#
_entry.id   AF-A0A7R9LQZ4-F1
#
_cell.length_a   1.000
_cell.length_b   1.000
_cell.length_c   1.000
_cell.angle_alpha   90.00
_cell.angle_beta   90.00
_cell.angle_gamma   90.00
#
_symmetry.space_group_name_H-M   'P 1'
#
loop_
_entity.id
_entity.type
_entity.pdbx_description
1 polymer ?
#
loop_
_entity_poly.entity_id
_entity_poly.type
_entity_poly.pdbx_seq_one_letter_code
_entity_poly.pdbx_strand_id
1 'polypeptide(L)'
;MNGTRERPTSLTDRSNAKLAALYELVCGQHLDVADYVLQSQHVIDLLDILCHRINLLDTTLMSTSGEGTTALTCDIVVGALCRLLSTIFDTLHGHYSTLTDSTDDSLAFNHIIQDLISYIVSVGMIDKLSLMMANTRGPVDDHPELTQCLRSVVSLFSSLSKLMALRVEERFGARLADDDTQLMLTFQMTHIGGVVSLIYGVLLHSGAPQRADGDRPPPAADHTLDLTLEVIRLLNYVSLLDLNVVQCVLGGEGLSLQLRHICSYLLWYCTHHKKEALLNEAILLVGNFVVLNDENQALLESGQRPTVVQQLCSLPIEYFSDDRLSR
;
A
#
# COMPACT_ATOMS: atom_id res chain seq x y z
N MET A 1 21.74 -47.31 22.17
CA MET A 1 22.52 -46.06 22.04
C MET A 1 22.05 -45.37 20.76
N ASN A 2 20.88 -44.74 20.81
CA ASN A 2 20.72 -43.27 20.94
C ASN A 2 21.51 -42.48 19.88
N GLY A 3 20.96 -42.42 18.67
CA GLY A 3 21.07 -41.25 17.80
C GLY A 3 19.69 -40.61 17.78
N THR A 4 19.55 -39.52 18.53
CA THR A 4 18.33 -38.73 18.71
C THR A 4 17.68 -38.37 17.39
N ARG A 5 16.48 -38.91 17.14
CA ARG A 5 15.48 -38.29 16.27
C ARG A 5 15.14 -36.94 16.89
N GLU A 6 15.74 -35.87 16.40
CA GLU A 6 15.20 -34.53 16.61
C GLU A 6 13.76 -34.54 16.10
N ARG A 7 12.82 -34.22 16.99
CA ARG A 7 11.42 -34.00 16.64
C ARG A 7 11.35 -32.79 15.70
N PRO A 8 10.52 -32.78 14.65
CA PRO A 8 10.23 -31.53 13.96
C PRO A 8 9.38 -30.68 14.91
N THR A 9 10.02 -29.79 15.67
CA THR A 9 9.35 -28.85 16.58
C THR A 9 8.98 -27.53 15.92
N SER A 10 9.08 -27.41 14.60
CA SER A 10 8.56 -26.25 13.87
C SER A 10 7.15 -26.54 13.34
N LEU A 11 6.21 -25.66 13.69
CA LEU A 11 4.90 -25.59 13.03
C LEU A 11 5.12 -25.41 11.52
N THR A 12 4.30 -26.08 10.70
CA THR A 12 4.35 -25.89 9.24
C THR A 12 3.98 -24.46 8.86
N ASP A 13 4.44 -23.97 7.71
CA ASP A 13 4.10 -22.62 7.23
C ASP A 13 2.60 -22.36 7.15
N ARG A 14 1.83 -23.38 6.76
CA ARG A 14 0.37 -23.30 6.75
C ARG A 14 -0.22 -23.18 8.16
N SER A 15 0.40 -23.83 9.15
CA SER A 15 0.02 -23.69 10.55
C SER A 15 0.39 -22.30 11.10
N ASN A 16 1.56 -21.78 10.76
CA ASN A 16 2.00 -20.44 11.13
C ASN A 16 1.08 -19.37 10.55
N ALA A 17 0.73 -19.47 9.26
CA ALA A 17 -0.20 -18.55 8.61
C ALA A 17 -1.61 -18.58 9.25
N LYS A 18 -2.09 -19.77 9.65
CA LYS A 18 -3.37 -19.89 10.38
C LYS A 18 -3.29 -19.31 11.78
N LEU A 19 -2.17 -19.47 12.47
CA LEU A 19 -1.96 -18.90 13.80
C LEU A 19 -1.93 -17.36 13.72
N ALA A 20 -1.22 -16.79 12.76
CA ALA A 20 -1.22 -15.36 12.50
C ALA A 20 -2.64 -14.84 12.20
N ALA A 21 -3.41 -15.56 11.37
CA ALA A 21 -4.80 -15.20 11.08
C ALA A 21 -5.74 -15.29 12.31
N LEU A 22 -5.46 -16.19 13.26
CA LEU A 22 -6.19 -16.25 14.53
C LEU A 22 -5.88 -15.01 15.38
N TYR A 23 -4.61 -14.67 15.54
CA TYR A 23 -4.21 -13.47 16.27
C TYR A 23 -4.72 -12.19 15.61
N GLU A 24 -4.78 -12.15 14.27
CA GLU A 24 -5.33 -11.05 13.49
C GLU A 24 -6.77 -10.78 13.90
N LEU A 25 -7.60 -11.83 13.93
CA LEU A 25 -9.00 -11.72 14.33
C LEU A 25 -9.16 -11.20 15.76
N VAL A 26 -8.32 -11.66 16.69
CA VAL A 26 -8.38 -11.24 18.10
C VAL A 26 -7.96 -9.79 18.25
N CYS A 27 -6.83 -9.39 17.65
CA CYS A 27 -6.33 -8.02 17.73
C CYS A 27 -7.28 -7.01 17.05
N GLY A 28 -7.93 -7.42 15.95
CA GLY A 28 -8.91 -6.56 15.26
C GLY A 28 -10.23 -6.37 16.01
N GLN A 29 -10.55 -7.23 16.98
CA GLN A 29 -11.79 -7.14 17.77
C GLN A 29 -11.56 -6.54 19.17
N HIS A 30 -10.34 -6.60 19.69
CA HIS A 30 -10.02 -6.23 21.05
C HIS A 30 -8.80 -5.31 21.11
N LEU A 31 -9.04 -4.02 21.36
CA LEU A 31 -8.00 -3.01 21.54
C LEU A 31 -7.00 -3.40 22.62
N ASP A 32 -7.47 -3.92 23.77
CA ASP A 32 -6.60 -4.32 24.89
C ASP A 32 -5.54 -5.34 24.47
N VAL A 33 -5.87 -6.22 23.51
CA VAL A 33 -4.92 -7.22 23.00
C VAL A 33 -3.92 -6.58 22.04
N ALA A 34 -4.37 -5.70 21.16
CA ALA A 34 -3.48 -4.96 20.25
C ALA A 34 -2.50 -4.07 21.03
N ASP A 35 -3.00 -3.39 22.06
CA ASP A 35 -2.20 -2.54 22.96
C ASP A 35 -1.22 -3.37 23.79
N TYR A 36 -1.65 -4.52 24.33
CA TYR A 36 -0.77 -5.46 25.01
C TYR A 36 0.36 -5.98 24.10
N VAL A 37 0.04 -6.35 22.85
CA VAL A 37 1.04 -6.84 21.90
C VAL A 37 2.08 -5.74 21.63
N LEU A 38 1.63 -4.49 21.42
CA LEU A 38 2.51 -3.34 21.19
C LEU A 38 3.44 -3.06 22.38
N GLN A 39 2.92 -3.11 23.60
CA GLN A 39 3.69 -2.83 24.82
C GLN A 39 4.60 -3.99 25.26
N SER A 40 4.43 -5.16 24.66
CA SER A 40 5.22 -6.36 24.96
C SER A 40 6.36 -6.57 23.95
N GLN A 41 7.30 -7.47 24.30
CA GLN A 41 8.35 -7.91 23.36
C GLN A 41 7.79 -8.63 22.11
N HIS A 42 6.53 -9.08 22.15
CA HIS A 42 5.94 -9.88 21.08
C HIS A 42 5.85 -9.15 19.74
N VAL A 43 5.69 -7.82 19.74
CA VAL A 43 5.69 -7.06 18.48
C VAL A 43 7.06 -7.13 17.79
N ILE A 44 8.15 -7.09 18.56
CA ILE A 44 9.51 -7.23 18.03
C ILE A 44 9.75 -8.66 17.54
N ASP A 45 9.31 -9.67 18.29
CA ASP A 45 9.41 -11.07 17.84
C ASP A 45 8.69 -11.29 16.49
N LEU A 46 7.50 -10.70 16.32
CA LEU A 46 6.75 -10.77 15.06
C LEU A 46 7.50 -10.09 13.90
N LEU A 47 8.10 -8.92 14.16
CA LEU A 47 8.90 -8.19 13.18
C LEU A 47 10.18 -8.94 12.80
N ASP A 48 10.83 -9.59 13.76
CA ASP A 48 12.04 -10.39 13.53
C ASP A 48 11.73 -11.64 12.71
N ILE A 49 10.63 -12.33 13.01
CA ILE A 49 10.15 -13.46 12.20
C ILE A 49 9.84 -12.97 10.79
N LEU A 50 9.11 -11.86 10.63
CA LEU A 50 8.79 -11.30 9.32
C LEU A 50 10.06 -10.95 8.53
N CYS A 51 11.01 -10.26 9.16
CA CYS A 51 12.29 -9.92 8.54
C CYS A 51 13.04 -11.17 8.09
N HIS A 52 13.13 -12.19 8.95
CA HIS A 52 13.77 -13.46 8.61
C HIS A 52 13.12 -14.11 7.39
N ARG A 53 11.79 -14.16 7.33
CA ARG A 53 11.04 -14.74 6.19
C ARG A 53 11.25 -13.95 4.90
N ILE A 54 11.27 -12.62 4.97
CA ILE A 54 11.57 -11.76 3.81
C ILE A 54 12.99 -12.02 3.29
N ASN A 55 13.98 -12.17 4.17
CA ASN A 55 15.36 -12.45 3.76
C ASN A 55 15.48 -13.78 3.01
N LEU A 56 14.75 -14.82 3.47
CA LEU A 56 14.70 -16.10 2.76
C LEU A 56 14.09 -15.95 1.36
N LEU A 57 13.01 -15.18 1.24
CA LEU A 57 12.39 -14.88 -0.06
C LEU A 57 13.39 -14.20 -1.02
N ASP A 58 14.08 -13.16 -0.54
CA ASP A 58 15.06 -12.40 -1.32
C ASP A 58 16.21 -13.28 -1.83
N THR A 59 16.74 -14.15 -0.97
CA THR A 59 17.78 -15.12 -1.38
C THR A 59 17.29 -16.05 -2.49
N THR A 60 16.01 -16.43 -2.43
CA THR A 60 15.38 -17.30 -3.44
C THR A 60 15.21 -16.58 -4.78
N LEU A 61 14.80 -15.31 -4.74
CA LEU A 61 14.65 -14.47 -5.95
C LEU A 61 16.00 -14.22 -6.65
N MET A 62 17.07 -13.96 -5.88
CA MET A 62 18.41 -13.82 -6.46
C MET A 62 18.89 -15.12 -7.13
N SER A 63 18.59 -16.28 -6.56
CA SER A 63 19.00 -17.58 -7.12
C SER A 63 18.27 -17.98 -8.41
N THR A 64 17.03 -17.50 -8.60
CA THR A 64 16.15 -17.88 -9.72
C THR A 64 16.27 -16.98 -10.95
N SER A 65 16.88 -15.80 -10.82
CA SER A 65 17.14 -14.87 -11.93
C SER A 65 18.03 -15.40 -13.08
N GLY A 66 18.55 -16.64 -12.99
CA GLY A 66 19.31 -17.33 -14.03
C GLY A 66 18.48 -18.17 -15.01
N GLU A 67 17.22 -18.50 -14.70
CA GLU A 67 16.34 -19.30 -15.56
C GLU A 67 15.10 -18.49 -15.96
N GLY A 68 14.83 -18.42 -17.26
CA GLY A 68 13.99 -17.41 -17.94
C GLY A 68 12.49 -17.34 -17.64
N THR A 69 12.05 -17.65 -16.44
CA THR A 69 10.70 -17.37 -15.94
C THR A 69 10.75 -17.29 -14.42
N THR A 70 10.96 -16.10 -13.85
CA THR A 70 10.82 -15.89 -12.41
C THR A 70 9.35 -16.04 -12.05
N ALA A 71 8.92 -17.26 -11.71
CA ALA A 71 7.61 -17.49 -11.12
C ALA A 71 7.56 -16.69 -9.82
N LEU A 72 6.81 -15.60 -9.84
CA LEU A 72 6.70 -14.71 -8.70
C LEU A 72 5.98 -15.47 -7.59
N THR A 73 6.70 -15.80 -6.53
CA THR A 73 6.14 -16.52 -5.38
C THR A 73 6.13 -15.57 -4.19
N CYS A 74 5.00 -15.50 -3.50
CA CYS A 74 4.97 -14.91 -2.17
C CYS A 74 4.90 -16.01 -1.13
N ASP A 75 5.65 -15.82 -0.05
CA ASP A 75 5.58 -16.64 1.15
C ASP A 75 4.26 -16.37 1.90
N ILE A 76 3.46 -17.43 2.09
CA ILE A 76 2.18 -17.37 2.80
C ILE A 76 2.30 -16.84 4.23
N VAL A 77 3.45 -17.04 4.88
CA VAL A 77 3.73 -16.57 6.24
C VAL A 77 4.03 -15.07 6.22
N VAL A 78 4.77 -14.58 5.22
CA VAL A 78 5.00 -13.13 5.03
C VAL A 78 3.67 -12.41 4.87
N GLY A 79 2.81 -12.89 3.95
CA GLY A 79 1.48 -12.31 3.75
C GLY A 79 0.62 -12.33 5.02
N ALA A 80 0.68 -13.41 5.81
CA ALA A 80 -0.09 -13.51 7.06
C ALA A 80 0.44 -12.59 8.17
N LEU A 81 1.76 -12.47 8.33
CA LEU A 81 2.38 -11.60 9.32
C LEU A 81 2.17 -10.12 8.97
N CYS A 82 2.29 -9.73 7.70
CA CYS A 82 1.97 -8.37 7.27
C CYS A 82 0.52 -8.01 7.63
N ARG A 83 -0.44 -8.90 7.35
CA ARG A 83 -1.86 -8.68 7.69
C ARG A 83 -2.11 -8.56 9.20
N LEU A 84 -1.47 -9.41 10.00
CA LEU A 84 -1.55 -9.35 11.45
C LEU A 84 -1.03 -8.00 11.96
N LEU A 85 0.16 -7.60 11.53
CA LEU A 85 0.77 -6.32 11.92
C LEU A 85 -0.09 -5.13 11.47
N SER A 86 -0.58 -5.13 10.23
CA SER A 86 -1.52 -4.12 9.74
C SER A 86 -2.75 -4.01 10.64
N THR A 87 -3.32 -5.14 11.03
CA THR A 87 -4.53 -5.17 11.87
C THR A 87 -4.26 -4.61 13.26
N ILE A 88 -3.12 -4.95 13.86
CA ILE A 88 -2.68 -4.37 15.14
C ILE A 88 -2.56 -2.85 14.99
N PHE A 89 -1.83 -2.38 13.98
CA PHE A 89 -1.58 -0.96 13.74
C PHE A 89 -2.84 -0.16 13.40
N ASP A 90 -3.74 -0.69 12.57
CA ASP A 90 -5.01 -0.05 12.22
C ASP A 90 -5.96 0.02 13.44
N THR A 91 -5.96 -1.02 14.30
CA THR A 91 -6.75 -1.00 15.55
C THR A 91 -6.25 0.09 16.50
N LEU A 92 -4.93 0.21 16.66
CA LEU A 92 -4.30 1.25 17.45
C LEU A 92 -4.58 2.64 16.86
N HIS A 93 -4.37 2.82 15.54
CA HIS A 93 -4.66 4.08 14.87
C HIS A 93 -6.13 4.51 15.06
N GLY A 94 -7.08 3.57 14.94
CA GLY A 94 -8.50 3.84 15.15
C GLY A 94 -8.81 4.36 16.56
N HIS A 95 -8.08 3.89 17.58
CA HIS A 95 -8.22 4.39 18.95
C HIS A 95 -7.54 5.76 19.12
N TYR A 96 -6.23 5.83 18.83
CA TYR A 96 -5.42 7.01 19.12
C TYR A 96 -5.74 8.22 18.22
N SER A 97 -6.32 8.01 17.02
CA SER A 97 -6.80 9.12 16.17
C SER A 97 -7.98 9.91 16.77
N THR A 98 -8.68 9.33 17.74
CA THR A 98 -9.84 9.97 18.39
C THR A 98 -9.49 10.70 19.69
N LEU A 99 -8.28 10.48 20.21
CA LEU A 99 -7.81 11.15 21.42
C LEU A 99 -7.43 12.59 21.05
N THR A 100 -8.27 13.54 21.45
CA THR A 100 -8.14 14.97 21.10
C THR A 100 -7.13 15.72 21.96
N ASP A 101 -6.68 15.14 23.08
CA ASP A 101 -5.77 15.78 24.02
C ASP A 101 -4.43 15.05 24.05
N SER A 102 -3.34 15.81 24.08
CA SER A 102 -1.98 15.34 24.32
C SER A 102 -1.85 14.85 25.77
N THR A 103 -2.44 13.68 26.05
CA THR A 103 -2.26 12.96 27.30
C THR A 103 -0.85 12.36 27.36
N ASP A 104 -0.35 12.09 28.57
CA ASP A 104 0.92 11.37 28.75
C ASP A 104 0.91 10.02 28.00
N ASP A 105 -0.26 9.36 27.92
CA ASP A 105 -0.46 8.12 27.19
C ASP A 105 -0.28 8.29 25.67
N SER A 106 -0.80 9.39 25.09
CA SER A 106 -0.62 9.68 23.66
C SER A 106 0.85 9.97 23.32
N LEU A 107 1.59 10.63 24.22
CA LEU A 107 3.01 10.91 24.03
C LEU A 107 3.84 9.63 24.13
N ALA A 108 3.56 8.78 25.12
CA ALA A 108 4.22 7.49 25.27
C ALA A 108 3.97 6.59 24.05
N PHE A 109 2.72 6.53 23.58
CA PHE A 109 2.35 5.82 22.36
C PHE A 109 3.12 6.33 21.14
N ASN A 110 3.18 7.64 20.93
CA ASN A 110 3.89 8.24 19.81
C ASN A 110 5.39 7.88 19.80
N HIS A 111 6.04 7.83 20.97
CA HIS A 111 7.43 7.38 21.08
C HIS A 111 7.59 5.90 20.71
N ILE A 112 6.71 5.02 21.21
CA ILE A 112 6.75 3.58 20.88
C ILE A 112 6.56 3.37 19.37
N ILE A 113 5.60 4.07 18.75
CA ILE A 113 5.37 4.00 17.31
C ILE A 113 6.58 4.52 16.53
N GLN A 114 7.19 5.62 16.95
CA GLN A 114 8.40 6.16 16.32
C GLN A 114 9.54 5.13 16.34
N ASP A 115 9.82 4.53 17.49
CA ASP A 115 10.89 3.53 17.62
C ASP A 115 10.61 2.28 16.78
N LEU A 116 9.35 1.82 16.76
CA LEU A 116 8.94 0.66 16.00
C LEU A 116 9.06 0.89 14.49
N ILE A 117 8.59 2.03 13.99
CA ILE A 117 8.69 2.36 12.56
C ILE A 117 10.16 2.55 12.18
N SER A 118 10.94 3.24 13.01
CA SER A 118 12.40 3.37 12.82
C SER A 118 13.08 2.01 12.76
N TYR A 119 12.67 1.04 13.59
CA TYR A 119 13.19 -0.33 13.53
C TYR A 119 12.85 -1.02 12.20
N ILE A 120 11.59 -0.97 11.77
CA ILE A 120 11.13 -1.54 10.48
C ILE A 120 11.92 -0.99 9.31
N VAL A 121 12.14 0.32 9.30
CA VAL A 121 12.94 1.03 8.29
C VAL A 121 14.41 0.60 8.37
N SER A 122 15.01 0.64 9.56
CA SER A 122 16.43 0.37 9.77
C SER A 122 16.86 -1.06 9.39
N VAL A 123 15.96 -2.03 9.56
CA VAL A 123 16.21 -3.44 9.19
C VAL A 123 16.03 -3.68 7.67
N GLY A 124 15.62 -2.64 6.92
CA GLY A 124 15.43 -2.68 5.47
C GLY A 124 14.20 -3.50 5.04
N MET A 125 13.19 -3.58 5.91
CA MET A 125 11.98 -4.36 5.62
C MET A 125 11.17 -3.71 4.49
N ILE A 126 11.04 -2.38 4.52
CA ILE A 126 10.33 -1.61 3.51
C ILE A 126 11.02 -1.78 2.15
N ASP A 127 12.35 -1.65 2.08
CA ASP A 127 13.12 -1.79 0.84
C ASP A 127 12.90 -3.14 0.16
N LYS A 128 13.01 -4.24 0.92
CA LYS A 128 12.85 -5.61 0.39
C LYS A 128 11.42 -5.89 -0.08
N LEU A 129 10.42 -5.45 0.68
CA LEU A 129 9.02 -5.57 0.29
C LEU A 129 8.70 -4.70 -0.94
N SER A 130 9.31 -3.52 -1.03
CA SER A 130 9.18 -2.63 -2.19
C SER A 130 9.77 -3.25 -3.45
N LEU A 131 10.93 -3.88 -3.34
CA LEU A 131 11.57 -4.60 -4.44
C LEU A 131 10.70 -5.77 -4.92
N MET A 132 10.08 -6.53 -4.01
CA MET A 132 9.14 -7.58 -4.34
C MET A 132 7.94 -7.05 -5.14
N MET A 133 7.33 -5.94 -4.69
CA MET A 133 6.20 -5.32 -5.40
C MET A 133 6.62 -4.77 -6.77
N ALA A 134 7.75 -4.07 -6.86
CA ALA A 134 8.24 -3.48 -8.11
C ALA A 134 8.60 -4.54 -9.18
N ASN A 135 9.04 -5.73 -8.75
CA ASN A 135 9.37 -6.84 -9.64
C ASN A 135 8.15 -7.66 -10.06
N THR A 136 6.98 -7.43 -9.46
CA THR A 136 5.73 -8.08 -9.87
C THR A 136 5.32 -7.58 -11.25
N ARG A 137 5.35 -8.47 -12.26
CA ARG A 137 4.95 -8.15 -13.63
C ARG A 137 3.98 -9.21 -14.17
N GLY A 138 2.96 -8.77 -14.88
CA GLY A 138 2.00 -9.64 -15.54
C GLY A 138 0.66 -9.77 -14.81
N PRO A 139 -0.31 -10.46 -15.43
CA PRO A 139 -1.63 -10.65 -14.84
C PRO A 139 -1.52 -11.52 -13.59
N VAL A 140 -2.18 -11.09 -12.51
CA VAL A 140 -2.33 -11.86 -11.26
C VAL A 140 -3.73 -12.48 -11.13
N ASP A 141 -4.52 -12.41 -12.20
CA ASP A 141 -5.92 -12.84 -12.21
C ASP A 141 -6.08 -14.33 -11.81
N ASP A 142 -5.14 -15.18 -12.23
CA ASP A 142 -5.14 -16.62 -11.89
C ASP A 142 -4.42 -16.96 -10.57
N HIS A 143 -3.92 -15.95 -9.84
CA HIS A 143 -3.09 -16.10 -8.64
C HIS A 143 -3.67 -15.33 -7.43
N PRO A 144 -4.79 -15.79 -6.86
CA PRO A 144 -5.44 -15.11 -5.73
C PRO A 144 -4.56 -15.08 -4.47
N GLU A 145 -3.76 -16.12 -4.23
CA GLU A 145 -2.86 -16.18 -3.07
C GLU A 145 -1.75 -15.12 -3.14
N LEU A 146 -1.17 -14.92 -4.34
CA LEU A 146 -0.19 -13.88 -4.59
C LEU A 146 -0.82 -12.50 -4.41
N THR A 147 -2.00 -12.28 -4.99
CA THR A 147 -2.73 -11.01 -4.87
C THR A 147 -3.04 -10.68 -3.41
N GLN A 148 -3.48 -11.67 -2.62
CA GLN A 148 -3.75 -11.49 -1.20
C GLN A 148 -2.48 -11.16 -0.41
N CYS A 149 -1.36 -11.78 -0.73
CA CYS A 149 -0.09 -11.43 -0.11
C CYS A 149 0.33 -9.99 -0.44
N LEU A 150 0.32 -9.61 -1.72
CA LEU A 150 0.66 -8.25 -2.16
C LEU A 150 -0.22 -7.22 -1.45
N ARG A 151 -1.53 -7.49 -1.36
CA ARG A 151 -2.47 -6.65 -0.62
C ARG A 151 -2.13 -6.55 0.86
N SER A 152 -1.67 -7.64 1.48
CA SER A 152 -1.25 -7.64 2.89
C SER A 152 -0.02 -6.76 3.11
N VAL A 153 0.91 -6.72 2.15
CA VAL A 153 2.09 -5.83 2.18
C VAL A 153 1.69 -4.36 2.00
N VAL A 154 0.82 -4.07 1.03
CA VAL A 154 0.30 -2.69 0.81
C VAL A 154 -0.48 -2.19 2.02
N SER A 155 -1.25 -3.07 2.67
CA SER A 155 -1.96 -2.79 3.91
C SER A 155 -1.00 -2.47 5.06
N LEU A 156 0.15 -3.16 5.15
CA LEU A 156 1.17 -2.87 6.16
C LEU A 156 1.73 -1.47 5.95
N PHE A 157 2.11 -1.13 4.70
CA PHE A 157 2.58 0.22 4.37
C PHE A 157 1.53 1.27 4.71
N SER A 158 0.25 0.99 4.41
CA SER A 158 -0.85 1.92 4.71
C SER A 158 -1.02 2.14 6.21
N SER A 159 -0.91 1.08 7.01
CA SER A 159 -1.06 1.15 8.47
C SER A 159 0.09 1.94 9.09
N LEU A 160 1.32 1.75 8.61
CA LEU A 160 2.49 2.56 9.02
C LEU A 160 2.29 4.03 8.66
N SER A 161 1.79 4.32 7.45
CA SER A 161 1.49 5.70 7.04
C SER A 161 0.41 6.35 7.91
N LYS A 162 -0.68 5.63 8.22
CA LYS A 162 -1.73 6.14 9.11
C LYS A 162 -1.21 6.42 10.52
N LEU A 163 -0.35 5.56 11.06
CA LEU A 163 0.28 5.78 12.36
C LEU A 163 1.17 7.03 12.35
N MET A 164 1.97 7.24 11.30
CA MET A 164 2.75 8.48 11.14
C MET A 164 1.86 9.71 10.98
N ALA A 165 0.71 9.59 10.33
CA ALA A 165 -0.22 10.69 10.13
C ALA A 165 -0.84 11.21 11.44
N LEU A 166 -0.82 10.43 12.53
CA LEU A 166 -1.20 10.90 13.86
C LEU A 166 -0.29 12.04 14.37
N ARG A 167 0.92 12.14 13.82
CA ARG A 167 1.93 13.14 14.20
C ARG A 167 1.90 14.39 13.32
N VAL A 168 1.04 14.42 12.29
CA VAL A 168 0.95 15.55 11.36
C VAL A 168 -0.10 16.53 11.86
N GLU A 169 0.36 17.72 12.27
CA GLU A 169 -0.52 18.78 12.80
C GLU A 169 -1.35 19.47 11.68
N GLU A 170 -0.77 19.66 10.49
CA GLU A 170 -1.44 20.31 9.35
C GLU A 170 -1.75 19.31 8.22
N ARG A 171 -3.03 19.14 7.91
CA ARG A 171 -3.49 18.20 6.85
C ARG A 171 -3.42 18.79 5.43
N PHE A 172 -3.46 20.11 5.27
CA PHE A 172 -3.40 20.79 3.97
C PHE A 172 -1.99 21.33 3.73
N GLY A 173 -1.36 20.96 2.62
CA GLY A 173 0.07 21.23 2.42
C GLY A 173 0.95 20.44 3.38
N ALA A 174 0.44 19.28 3.84
CA ALA A 174 1.05 18.45 4.86
C ALA A 174 2.53 18.21 4.57
N ARG A 175 3.34 18.47 5.59
CA ARG A 175 4.76 18.19 5.62
C ARG A 175 5.06 17.56 6.97
N LEU A 176 5.51 16.32 6.95
CA LEU A 176 6.00 15.62 8.12
C LEU A 176 7.23 16.38 8.64
N ALA A 177 7.02 17.21 9.66
CA ALA A 177 8.10 17.91 10.33
C ALA A 177 8.92 16.87 11.11
N ASP A 178 10.23 16.83 10.86
CA ASP A 178 11.19 15.92 11.49
C ASP A 178 10.77 14.44 11.42
N ASP A 179 10.90 13.85 10.23
CA ASP A 179 10.77 12.40 10.01
C ASP A 179 11.94 11.62 10.63
N ASP A 180 11.94 11.52 11.96
CA ASP A 180 12.93 10.76 12.72
C ASP A 180 12.93 9.27 12.36
N THR A 181 11.82 8.76 11.82
CA THR A 181 11.68 7.36 11.43
C THR A 181 12.32 7.05 10.08
N GLN A 182 12.60 8.07 9.28
CA GLN A 182 13.05 7.99 7.89
C GLN A 182 12.09 7.23 6.95
N LEU A 183 10.86 6.96 7.38
CA LEU A 183 9.88 6.22 6.58
C LEU A 183 9.57 6.92 5.25
N MET A 184 9.42 8.25 5.28
CA MET A 184 9.13 9.04 4.09
C MET A 184 10.34 9.05 3.14
N LEU A 185 11.56 9.16 3.68
CA LEU A 185 12.78 9.03 2.88
C LEU A 185 12.86 7.64 2.23
N THR A 186 12.56 6.57 2.96
CA THR A 186 12.54 5.21 2.41
C THR A 186 11.48 5.06 1.33
N PHE A 187 10.27 5.61 1.51
CA PHE A 187 9.28 5.63 0.44
C PHE A 187 9.76 6.42 -0.79
N GLN A 188 10.45 7.54 -0.60
CA GLN A 188 11.03 8.29 -1.71
C GLN A 188 12.06 7.45 -2.48
N MET A 189 13.01 6.83 -1.77
CA MET A 189 14.09 6.04 -2.36
C MET A 189 13.58 4.75 -3.03
N THR A 190 12.42 4.25 -2.60
CA THR A 190 11.78 3.04 -3.16
C THR A 190 10.71 3.36 -4.22
N HIS A 191 10.65 4.60 -4.72
CA HIS A 191 9.65 5.04 -5.70
C HIS A 191 8.20 4.76 -5.23
N ILE A 192 7.94 5.18 -4.00
CA ILE A 192 6.79 4.90 -3.11
C ILE A 192 6.45 3.43 -3.09
N GLY A 193 7.36 2.66 -2.48
CA GLY A 193 7.10 1.26 -2.18
C GLY A 193 7.01 0.35 -3.41
N GLY A 194 7.38 0.80 -4.61
CA GLY A 194 7.20 0.03 -5.85
C GLY A 194 5.73 -0.20 -6.25
N VAL A 195 4.76 0.44 -5.59
CA VAL A 195 3.33 0.09 -5.76
C VAL A 195 2.75 0.61 -7.08
N VAL A 196 3.28 1.71 -7.61
CA VAL A 196 2.90 2.22 -8.94
C VAL A 196 3.30 1.22 -10.03
N SER A 197 4.55 0.73 -9.95
CA SER A 197 5.06 -0.30 -10.85
C SER A 197 4.26 -1.60 -10.75
N LEU A 198 3.88 -1.99 -9.52
CA LEU A 198 3.02 -3.15 -9.29
C LEU A 198 1.68 -3.01 -10.04
N ILE A 199 0.91 -1.94 -9.79
CA ILE A 199 -0.41 -1.82 -10.42
C ILE A 199 -0.32 -1.53 -11.93
N TYR A 200 0.72 -0.86 -12.39
CA TYR A 200 0.99 -0.72 -13.82
C TYR A 200 1.23 -2.08 -14.46
N GLY A 201 2.10 -2.90 -13.85
CA GLY A 201 2.44 -4.23 -14.30
C GLY A 201 1.30 -5.24 -14.21
N VAL A 202 0.35 -5.05 -13.31
CA VAL A 202 -0.83 -5.91 -13.12
C VAL A 202 -1.99 -5.49 -14.04
N LEU A 203 -2.36 -4.21 -14.08
CA LEU A 203 -3.54 -3.73 -14.83
C LEU A 203 -3.24 -3.56 -16.32
N LEU A 204 -2.03 -3.13 -16.66
CA LEU A 204 -1.65 -2.71 -18.01
C LEU A 204 -0.54 -3.59 -18.57
N HIS A 205 -0.50 -4.86 -18.17
CA HIS A 205 0.51 -5.83 -18.59
C HIS A 205 0.58 -6.02 -20.12
N SER A 206 -0.55 -5.87 -20.83
CA SER A 206 -0.66 -5.92 -22.28
C SER A 206 -0.46 -4.55 -22.97
N GLY A 207 -0.04 -3.54 -22.20
CA GLY A 207 0.01 -2.14 -22.63
C GLY A 207 -1.28 -1.39 -22.33
N ALA A 208 -1.23 -0.05 -22.41
CA ALA A 208 -2.42 0.78 -22.26
C ALA A 208 -3.43 0.46 -23.38
N PRO A 209 -4.69 0.11 -23.06
CA PRO A 209 -5.66 -0.30 -24.07
C PRO A 209 -5.93 0.85 -25.05
N GLN A 210 -5.84 0.56 -26.35
CA GLN A 210 -6.24 1.50 -27.39
C GLN A 210 -7.76 1.65 -27.36
N ARG A 211 -8.23 2.84 -26.98
CA ARG A 211 -9.66 3.15 -26.89
C ARG A 211 -10.18 3.56 -28.26
N ALA A 212 -11.09 2.77 -28.82
CA ALA A 212 -11.99 3.25 -29.86
C ALA A 212 -13.23 3.89 -29.20
N ASP A 213 -13.88 4.84 -29.89
CA ASP A 213 -15.11 5.45 -29.38
C ASP A 213 -16.20 4.40 -29.15
N GLY A 214 -16.72 4.35 -27.92
CA GLY A 214 -17.78 3.42 -27.51
C GLY A 214 -17.30 2.06 -26.98
N ASP A 215 -15.99 1.81 -26.94
CA ASP A 215 -15.46 0.53 -26.48
C ASP A 215 -15.54 0.40 -24.95
N ARG A 216 -16.04 -0.75 -24.48
CA ARG A 216 -16.19 -1.02 -23.05
C ARG A 216 -14.91 -1.65 -22.50
N PRO A 217 -14.41 -1.24 -21.32
CA PRO A 217 -13.26 -1.88 -20.70
C PRO A 217 -13.51 -3.37 -20.48
N PRO A 218 -12.55 -4.25 -20.82
CA PRO A 218 -12.65 -5.67 -20.47
C PRO A 218 -12.74 -5.79 -18.94
N PRO A 219 -13.57 -6.69 -18.41
CA PRO A 219 -13.72 -6.85 -16.97
C PRO A 219 -12.40 -7.34 -16.36
N ALA A 220 -11.98 -6.71 -15.27
CA ALA A 220 -10.86 -7.15 -14.45
C ALA A 220 -11.37 -8.00 -13.28
N ALA A 221 -10.53 -8.92 -12.78
CA ALA A 221 -10.88 -9.75 -11.64
C ALA A 221 -11.06 -8.91 -10.37
N ASP A 222 -12.02 -9.28 -9.51
CA ASP A 222 -12.35 -8.48 -8.32
C ASP A 222 -11.15 -8.38 -7.34
N HIS A 223 -10.36 -9.44 -7.17
CA HIS A 223 -9.15 -9.37 -6.33
C HIS A 223 -8.09 -8.42 -6.90
N THR A 224 -7.98 -8.31 -8.22
CA THR A 224 -7.11 -7.34 -8.90
C THR A 224 -7.58 -5.90 -8.64
N LEU A 225 -8.90 -5.67 -8.67
CA LEU A 225 -9.49 -4.37 -8.33
C LEU A 225 -9.33 -4.02 -6.85
N ASP A 226 -9.47 -4.99 -5.96
CA ASP A 226 -9.25 -4.82 -4.52
C ASP A 226 -7.80 -4.45 -4.21
N LEU A 227 -6.83 -5.13 -4.82
CA LEU A 227 -5.42 -4.77 -4.72
C LEU A 227 -5.18 -3.35 -5.23
N THR A 228 -5.77 -3.00 -6.38
CA THR A 228 -5.65 -1.66 -6.95
C THR A 228 -6.21 -0.61 -5.99
N LEU A 229 -7.38 -0.84 -5.42
CA LEU A 229 -7.99 0.06 -4.44
C LEU A 229 -7.10 0.26 -3.22
N GLU A 230 -6.50 -0.80 -2.70
CA GLU A 230 -5.56 -0.73 -1.57
C GLU A 230 -4.33 0.11 -1.91
N VAL A 231 -3.79 -0.03 -3.12
CA VAL A 231 -2.63 0.75 -3.59
C VAL A 231 -2.98 2.23 -3.77
N ILE A 232 -4.11 2.55 -4.38
CA ILE A 232 -4.52 3.95 -4.55
C ILE A 232 -4.75 4.61 -3.18
N ARG A 233 -5.36 3.89 -2.23
CA ARG A 233 -5.51 4.36 -0.84
C ARG A 233 -4.16 4.60 -0.15
N LEU A 234 -3.21 3.68 -0.30
CA LEU A 234 -1.86 3.88 0.22
C LEU A 234 -1.26 5.19 -0.30
N LEU A 235 -1.32 5.44 -1.61
CA LEU A 235 -0.78 6.66 -2.21
C LEU A 235 -1.47 7.92 -1.65
N ASN A 236 -2.78 7.86 -1.42
CA ASN A 236 -3.52 8.93 -0.77
C ASN A 236 -3.09 9.13 0.69
N TYR A 237 -2.89 8.05 1.46
CA TYR A 237 -2.41 8.15 2.84
C TYR A 237 -0.98 8.72 2.93
N VAL A 238 -0.07 8.31 2.06
CA VAL A 238 1.30 8.86 2.01
C VAL A 238 1.27 10.34 1.62
N SER A 239 0.31 10.77 0.79
CA SER A 239 0.13 12.20 0.45
C SER A 239 -0.28 13.06 1.65
N LEU A 240 -0.86 12.46 2.70
CA LEU A 240 -1.14 13.15 3.96
C LEU A 240 0.09 13.30 4.85
N LEU A 241 1.19 12.60 4.56
CA LEU A 241 2.44 12.72 5.29
C LEU A 241 3.32 13.83 4.72
N ASP A 242 3.62 13.75 3.43
CA ASP A 242 4.36 14.78 2.72
C ASP A 242 3.92 14.85 1.26
N LEU A 243 3.05 15.82 0.97
CA LEU A 243 2.49 16.01 -0.35
C LEU A 243 3.58 16.30 -1.40
N ASN A 244 4.58 17.10 -1.03
CA ASN A 244 5.63 17.53 -1.95
C ASN A 244 6.52 16.36 -2.35
N VAL A 245 6.89 15.51 -1.39
CA VAL A 245 7.66 14.30 -1.68
C VAL A 245 6.87 13.37 -2.59
N VAL A 246 5.59 13.16 -2.33
CA VAL A 246 4.75 12.31 -3.18
C VAL A 246 4.65 12.88 -4.60
N GLN A 247 4.34 14.17 -4.74
CA GLN A 247 4.27 14.83 -6.04
C GLN A 247 5.59 14.76 -6.80
N CYS A 248 6.73 14.94 -6.12
CA CYS A 248 8.05 14.85 -6.71
C CYS A 248 8.37 13.44 -7.22
N VAL A 249 8.07 12.41 -6.42
CA VAL A 249 8.37 11.01 -6.79
C VAL A 249 7.47 10.56 -7.94
N LEU A 250 6.17 10.84 -7.85
CA LEU A 250 5.19 10.47 -8.87
C LEU A 250 5.35 11.28 -10.16
N GLY A 251 5.86 12.52 -10.07
CA GLY A 251 6.17 13.38 -11.20
C GLY A 251 7.48 13.00 -11.91
N GLY A 252 8.30 12.16 -11.28
CA GLY A 252 9.56 11.68 -11.82
C GLY A 252 9.44 10.98 -13.18
N GLU A 253 10.55 10.95 -13.92
CA GLU A 253 10.63 10.31 -15.22
C GLU A 253 10.26 8.82 -15.12
N GLY A 254 9.44 8.34 -16.06
CA GLY A 254 8.95 6.96 -16.07
C GLY A 254 7.73 6.72 -15.16
N LEU A 255 7.77 7.14 -13.89
CA LEU A 255 6.64 6.96 -12.96
C LEU A 255 5.43 7.81 -13.36
N SER A 256 5.65 9.06 -13.77
CA SER A 256 4.59 9.96 -14.24
C SER A 256 3.81 9.38 -15.43
N LEU A 257 4.50 8.70 -16.34
CA LEU A 257 3.88 8.02 -17.48
C LEU A 257 2.99 6.85 -17.02
N GLN A 258 3.50 6.01 -16.11
CA GLN A 258 2.74 4.90 -15.55
C GLN A 258 1.50 5.40 -14.81
N LEU A 259 1.67 6.40 -13.94
CA LEU A 259 0.59 7.01 -13.18
C LEU A 259 -0.49 7.58 -14.13
N ARG A 260 -0.09 8.30 -15.17
CA ARG A 260 -1.04 8.84 -16.16
C ARG A 260 -1.85 7.73 -16.85
N HIS A 261 -1.21 6.62 -17.21
CA HIS A 261 -1.90 5.49 -17.80
C HIS A 261 -2.84 4.80 -16.81
N ILE A 262 -2.42 4.63 -15.56
CA ILE A 262 -3.24 4.10 -14.46
C ILE A 262 -4.47 4.99 -14.25
N CYS A 263 -4.29 6.29 -13.99
CA CYS A 263 -5.38 7.23 -13.76
C CYS A 263 -6.36 7.26 -14.94
N SER A 264 -5.84 7.33 -16.17
CA SER A 264 -6.67 7.26 -17.37
C SER A 264 -7.48 5.95 -17.39
N TYR A 265 -6.83 4.79 -17.19
CA TYR A 265 -7.51 3.50 -17.16
C TYR A 265 -8.60 3.43 -16.08
N LEU A 266 -8.30 3.86 -14.86
CA LEU A 266 -9.23 3.79 -13.74
C LEU A 266 -10.44 4.70 -13.92
N LEU A 267 -10.25 5.93 -14.42
CA LEU A 267 -11.37 6.84 -14.73
C LEU A 267 -12.32 6.21 -15.75
N TRP A 268 -11.77 5.65 -16.83
CA TRP A 268 -12.56 4.96 -17.85
C TRP A 268 -13.24 3.69 -17.33
N TYR A 269 -12.48 2.82 -16.65
CA TYR A 269 -12.98 1.54 -16.13
C TYR A 269 -14.09 1.75 -15.12
N CYS A 270 -13.84 2.58 -14.11
CA CYS A 270 -14.75 2.74 -12.98
C CYS A 270 -16.02 3.49 -13.38
N THR A 271 -15.95 4.42 -14.35
CA THR A 271 -17.14 5.10 -14.89
C THR A 271 -18.04 4.11 -15.65
N HIS A 272 -17.47 3.21 -16.46
CA HIS A 272 -18.25 2.23 -17.23
C HIS A 272 -18.84 1.11 -16.34
N HIS A 273 -18.07 0.62 -15.37
CA HIS A 273 -18.46 -0.49 -14.51
C HIS A 273 -19.02 -0.06 -13.15
N LYS A 274 -19.21 1.25 -12.93
CA LYS A 274 -19.76 1.85 -11.69
C LYS A 274 -19.04 1.41 -10.42
N LYS A 275 -17.70 1.40 -10.45
CA LYS A 275 -16.86 1.07 -9.28
C LYS A 275 -16.55 2.36 -8.49
N GLU A 276 -17.55 2.92 -7.83
CA GLU A 276 -17.50 4.25 -7.19
C GLU A 276 -16.38 4.39 -6.16
N ALA A 277 -16.18 3.40 -5.28
CA ALA A 277 -15.14 3.46 -4.25
C ALA A 277 -13.74 3.64 -4.87
N LEU A 278 -13.43 2.92 -5.95
CA LEU A 278 -12.16 3.02 -6.65
C LEU A 278 -12.07 4.32 -7.47
N LEU A 279 -13.18 4.76 -8.06
CA LEU A 279 -13.24 6.04 -8.79
C LEU A 279 -12.92 7.21 -7.86
N ASN A 280 -13.52 7.24 -6.67
CA ASN A 280 -13.34 8.31 -5.69
C ASN A 280 -11.88 8.40 -5.22
N GLU A 281 -11.26 7.27 -4.90
CA GLU A 281 -9.85 7.22 -4.49
C GLU A 281 -8.92 7.62 -5.63
N ALA A 282 -9.23 7.23 -6.88
CA ALA A 282 -8.44 7.61 -8.05
C ALA A 282 -8.52 9.13 -8.32
N ILE A 283 -9.70 9.73 -8.15
CA ILE A 283 -9.88 11.18 -8.27
C ILE A 283 -9.09 11.92 -7.18
N LEU A 284 -9.15 11.42 -5.94
CA LEU A 284 -8.39 11.98 -4.83
C LEU A 284 -6.87 11.91 -5.09
N LEU A 285 -6.38 10.78 -5.60
CA LEU A 285 -4.98 10.62 -5.98
C LEU A 285 -4.58 11.61 -7.08
N VAL A 286 -5.41 11.78 -8.09
CA VAL A 286 -5.17 12.78 -9.14
C VAL A 286 -5.11 14.19 -8.55
N GLY A 287 -6.03 14.53 -7.63
CA GLY A 287 -6.01 15.80 -6.92
C GLY A 287 -4.72 16.01 -6.12
N ASN A 288 -4.34 15.05 -5.28
CA ASN A 288 -3.08 15.08 -4.53
C ASN A 288 -1.86 15.23 -5.45
N PHE A 289 -1.86 14.57 -6.61
CA PHE A 289 -0.76 14.63 -7.56
C PHE A 289 -0.54 16.02 -8.18
N VAL A 290 -1.60 16.81 -8.39
CA VAL A 290 -1.51 18.06 -9.18
C VAL A 290 -1.82 19.34 -8.42
N VAL A 291 -2.40 19.24 -7.22
CA VAL A 291 -2.80 20.41 -6.43
C VAL A 291 -1.59 21.31 -6.20
N LEU A 292 -1.71 22.57 -6.62
CA LEU A 292 -0.66 23.59 -6.55
C LEU A 292 0.68 23.21 -7.22
N ASN A 293 0.66 22.31 -8.20
CA ASN A 293 1.84 21.85 -8.91
C ASN A 293 1.64 21.93 -10.44
N ASP A 294 2.08 23.05 -11.03
CA ASP A 294 1.88 23.35 -12.46
C ASP A 294 2.56 22.33 -13.39
N GLU A 295 3.72 21.79 -12.98
CA GLU A 295 4.44 20.76 -13.75
C GLU A 295 3.60 19.49 -13.84
N ASN A 296 3.07 19.01 -12.71
CA ASN A 296 2.23 17.83 -12.67
C ASN A 296 0.86 18.05 -13.34
N GLN A 297 0.31 19.27 -13.31
CA GLN A 297 -0.90 19.62 -14.06
C GLN A 297 -0.68 19.46 -15.58
N ALA A 298 0.43 19.98 -16.10
CA ALA A 298 0.78 19.85 -17.52
C ALA A 298 0.93 18.39 -17.96
N LEU A 299 1.40 17.51 -17.06
CA LEU A 299 1.49 16.07 -17.34
C LEU A 299 0.10 15.46 -17.61
N LEU A 300 -0.95 15.85 -16.88
CA LEU A 300 -2.30 15.32 -17.06
C LEU A 300 -3.02 15.85 -18.31
N GLU A 301 -2.61 17.01 -18.81
CA GLU A 301 -3.10 17.60 -20.06
C GLU A 301 -2.48 16.97 -21.31
N SER A 302 -1.41 16.19 -21.14
CA SER A 302 -0.64 15.60 -22.22
C SER A 302 -1.02 14.14 -22.51
N GLY A 303 -0.61 13.65 -23.70
CA GLY A 303 -0.73 12.24 -24.08
C GLY A 303 -1.96 11.90 -24.92
N GLN A 304 -2.36 10.62 -24.88
CA GLN A 304 -3.46 10.10 -25.69
C GLN A 304 -4.81 10.67 -25.23
N ARG A 305 -5.64 11.06 -26.18
CA ARG A 305 -7.01 11.53 -25.92
C ARG A 305 -7.98 10.36 -25.73
N PRO A 306 -9.01 10.49 -24.86
CA PRO A 306 -9.22 11.63 -23.97
C PRO A 306 -8.16 11.68 -22.85
N THR A 307 -7.62 12.86 -22.59
CA THR A 307 -6.61 13.05 -21.52
C THR A 307 -7.22 12.82 -20.14
N VAL A 308 -6.40 12.72 -19.09
CA VAL A 308 -6.91 12.55 -17.72
C VAL A 308 -7.82 13.72 -17.34
N VAL A 309 -7.41 14.96 -17.66
CA VAL A 309 -8.23 16.16 -17.44
C VAL A 309 -9.54 16.10 -18.20
N GLN A 310 -9.52 15.71 -19.49
CA GLN A 310 -10.74 15.58 -20.28
C GLN A 310 -11.69 14.53 -19.71
N GLN A 311 -11.17 13.41 -19.20
CA GLN A 311 -11.97 12.37 -18.56
C GLN A 311 -12.59 12.86 -17.25
N LEU A 312 -11.84 13.59 -16.42
CA LEU A 312 -12.36 14.21 -15.22
C LEU A 312 -13.51 15.16 -15.52
N CYS A 313 -13.38 16.02 -16.54
CA CYS A 313 -14.46 16.91 -16.98
C CYS A 313 -15.69 16.19 -17.55
N SER A 314 -15.57 14.90 -17.89
CA SER A 314 -16.66 14.07 -18.40
C SER A 314 -17.33 13.20 -17.34
N LEU A 315 -16.95 13.35 -16.08
CA LEU A 315 -17.57 12.61 -14.97
C LEU A 315 -19.07 12.96 -14.83
N PRO A 316 -19.86 12.08 -14.20
CA PRO A 316 -21.25 12.35 -13.88
C PRO A 316 -21.43 13.63 -13.03
N ILE A 317 -22.60 14.29 -13.14
CA ILE A 317 -22.88 15.58 -12.50
C ILE A 317 -22.78 15.54 -10.97
N GLU A 318 -22.99 14.36 -10.38
CA GLU A 318 -22.88 14.09 -8.95
C GLU A 318 -21.47 14.36 -8.40
N TYR A 319 -20.45 14.38 -9.26
CA TYR A 319 -19.08 14.76 -8.89
C TYR A 319 -18.85 16.29 -8.90
N PHE A 320 -19.78 17.07 -9.46
CA PHE A 320 -19.69 18.53 -9.59
C PHE A 320 -20.75 19.27 -8.78
N SER A 321 -21.74 18.55 -8.24
CA SER A 321 -22.86 19.11 -7.50
C SER A 321 -23.06 18.31 -6.22
N ASP A 322 -23.08 19.00 -5.09
CA ASP A 322 -23.53 18.43 -3.82
C ASP A 322 -25.04 18.67 -3.69
N ASP A 323 -25.84 17.60 -3.72
CA ASP A 323 -27.30 17.66 -3.54
C ASP A 323 -27.72 18.28 -2.20
N ARG A 324 -26.81 18.36 -1.22
CA ARG A 324 -27.06 19.04 0.06
C ARG A 324 -27.00 20.56 -0.08
N LEU A 325 -26.34 21.06 -1.11
CA LEU A 325 -26.15 22.49 -1.39
C LEU A 325 -27.16 23.04 -2.40
N SER A 326 -27.95 22.19 -3.07
CA SER A 326 -28.96 22.58 -4.07
C SER A 326 -30.33 22.98 -3.49
N ARG A 327 -30.32 23.70 -2.35
CA ARG A 327 -31.54 24.28 -1.71
C ARG A 327 -31.85 25.69 -2.18
#